data_AF-A0A7C6KUV9-F1
#
_entry.id   AF-A0A7C6KUV9-F1
#
_cell.length_a   1.000
_cell.length_b   1.000
_cell.length_c   1.000
_cell.angle_alpha   90.00
_cell.angle_beta   90.00
_cell.angle_gamma   90.00
#
_symmetry.space_group_name_H-M   'P 1'
#
loop_
_entity.id
_entity.type
_entity.pdbx_description
1 polymer ?
#
loop_
_entity_poly.entity_id
_entity_poly.type
_entity_poly.pdbx_seq_one_letter_code
_entity_poly.pdbx_strand_id
1 'polypeptide(L)' 'LCDGAKIGCALKVSTCTQAAVQSAIFAVRGVVIPQGQGILGRNAEESIVNLGRLSGEGTANTDQVILDLILNNQSA' A
#
# COMPACT_ATOMS: atom_id res chain seq x y z
N LEU A 1 4.70 -3.50 1.17
CA LEU A 1 6.04 -4.01 1.51
C LEU A 1 6.00 -5.54 1.58
N CYS A 2 6.87 -6.22 0.85
CA CYS A 2 6.84 -7.68 0.69
C CYS A 2 8.09 -8.30 1.31
N ASP A 3 7.90 -9.33 2.12
CA ASP A 3 8.94 -10.14 2.79
C ASP A 3 8.85 -11.62 2.37
N GLY A 4 8.09 -11.90 1.30
CA GLY A 4 7.74 -13.24 0.83
C GLY A 4 6.35 -13.72 1.23
N ALA A 5 5.91 -14.83 0.64
CA ALA A 5 4.58 -15.40 0.88
C ALA A 5 4.50 -16.12 2.24
N LYS A 6 4.04 -15.41 3.27
CA LYS A 6 3.80 -15.92 4.63
C LYS A 6 2.41 -15.48 5.14
N ILE A 7 2.12 -15.70 6.43
CA ILE A 7 0.88 -15.23 7.09
C ILE A 7 0.61 -13.73 6.88
N GLY A 8 1.68 -12.93 6.73
CA GLY A 8 1.60 -11.51 6.40
C GLY A 8 0.83 -11.23 5.10
N CYS A 9 0.87 -12.12 4.10
CA CYS A 9 0.10 -11.95 2.87
C CYS A 9 -1.40 -12.09 3.09
N ALA A 10 -1.83 -13.07 3.89
CA ALA A 10 -3.24 -13.24 4.22
C ALA A 10 -3.79 -12.03 5.00
N LEU A 11 -3.01 -11.53 5.97
CA LEU A 11 -3.36 -10.32 6.73
C LEU A 11 -3.41 -9.07 5.85
N LYS A 12 -2.44 -8.89 4.94
CA LYS A 12 -2.42 -7.77 3.97
C LYS A 12 -3.67 -7.80 3.10
N VAL A 13 -4.03 -8.96 2.54
CA VAL A 13 -5.25 -9.11 1.72
C VAL A 13 -6.50 -8.78 2.53
N SER A 14 -6.67 -9.39 3.71
CA SER A 14 -7.84 -9.14 4.57
C SER A 14 -8.00 -7.65 4.91
N THR A 15 -6.90 -6.98 5.26
CA THR A 15 -6.89 -5.54 5.59
C THR A 15 -7.26 -4.69 4.36
N CYS A 16 -6.68 -4.99 3.19
CA CYS A 16 -7.01 -4.29 1.94
C CYS A 16 -8.48 -4.46 1.55
N THR A 17 -9.02 -5.67 1.67
CA THR A 17 -10.44 -5.93 1.40
C THR A 17 -11.34 -5.12 2.32
N GLN A 18 -11.04 -5.08 3.63
CA GLN A 18 -11.79 -4.25 4.57
C GLN A 18 -11.75 -2.76 4.20
N ALA A 19 -10.57 -2.23 3.87
CA ALA A 19 -10.41 -0.83 3.46
C ALA A 19 -11.16 -0.51 2.16
N ALA A 20 -11.17 -1.44 1.20
CA ALA A 20 -11.90 -1.29 -0.06
C ALA A 20 -13.42 -1.22 0.17
N VAL A 21 -13.96 -2.11 1.01
CA VAL A 21 -15.39 -2.10 1.38
C VAL A 21 -15.77 -0.79 2.10
N GLN A 22 -14.95 -0.35 3.05
CA GLN A 22 -15.20 0.94 3.73
C GLN A 22 -15.17 2.12 2.77
N SER A 23 -14.18 2.16 1.87
CA SER A 23 -14.08 3.21 0.84
C SER A 23 -15.30 3.22 -0.07
N ALA A 24 -15.83 2.06 -0.45
CA ALA A 24 -17.05 1.96 -1.24
C ALA A 24 -18.28 2.50 -0.48
N ILE A 25 -18.41 2.18 0.82
CA ILE A 25 -19.48 2.72 1.67
C ILE A 25 -19.38 4.25 1.78
N PHE A 26 -18.18 4.79 1.95
CA PHE A 26 -17.97 6.24 1.98
C PHE A 26 -18.34 6.91 0.64
N ALA A 27 -17.92 6.32 -0.48
CA ALA A 27 -18.25 6.83 -1.80
C ALA A 27 -19.78 6.86 -2.04
N VAL A 28 -20.51 5.80 -1.66
CA VAL A 28 -21.98 5.76 -1.74
C VAL A 28 -22.63 6.84 -0.90
N ARG A 29 -22.01 7.24 0.22
CA ARG A 29 -22.47 8.33 1.10
C ARG A 29 -22.00 9.72 0.67
N GLY A 30 -21.31 9.83 -0.48
CA GLY A 30 -20.74 11.10 -0.96
C GLY A 30 -19.55 11.61 -0.14
N VAL A 31 -18.95 10.77 0.71
CA VAL A 31 -17.75 11.10 1.48
C VAL A 31 -16.54 10.75 0.64
N VAL A 32 -15.84 11.76 0.15
CA VAL A 32 -14.66 11.61 -0.72
C VAL A 32 -13.53 12.49 -0.21
N ILE A 33 -12.29 12.05 -0.48
CA ILE A 33 -11.10 12.87 -0.21
C ILE A 33 -10.95 13.87 -1.36
N PRO A 34 -10.76 15.18 -1.08
CA PRO A 34 -10.52 16.18 -2.12
C PRO A 34 -9.26 15.89 -2.96
N GLN A 35 -9.24 16.42 -4.18
CA GLN A 35 -8.06 16.35 -5.04
C GLN A 35 -6.84 17.05 -4.41
N GLY A 36 -5.63 16.60 -4.77
CA GLY A 36 -4.37 17.18 -4.28
C GLY A 36 -3.91 16.65 -2.92
N GLN A 37 -4.58 15.62 -2.39
CA GLN A 37 -4.19 14.96 -1.15
C GLN A 37 -3.28 13.75 -1.44
N GLY A 38 -2.00 13.86 -1.08
CA GLY A 38 -1.03 12.78 -1.21
C GLY A 38 -0.85 12.31 -2.66
N ILE A 39 -0.91 10.99 -2.87
CA ILE A 39 -0.75 10.36 -4.19
C ILE A 39 -2.06 10.21 -4.98
N LEU A 40 -3.19 10.71 -4.45
CA LEU A 40 -4.49 10.51 -5.08
C LEU A 40 -4.57 11.27 -6.41
N GLY A 41 -4.96 10.54 -7.46
CA GLY A 41 -5.34 11.10 -8.75
C GLY A 41 -6.82 11.47 -8.81
N ARG A 42 -7.28 11.92 -9.99
CA ARG A 42 -8.69 12.24 -10.26
C ARG A 42 -9.59 11.00 -10.26
N ASN A 43 -9.01 9.83 -10.51
CA ASN A 43 -9.66 8.53 -10.46
C ASN A 43 -8.71 7.47 -9.89
N ALA A 44 -9.21 6.24 -9.76
CA ALA A 44 -8.46 5.13 -9.20
C ALA A 44 -7.21 4.82 -10.03
N GLU A 45 -7.32 4.86 -11.36
CA GLU A 45 -6.25 4.55 -12.31
C GLU A 45 -5.08 5.53 -12.18
N GLU A 46 -5.35 6.83 -12.12
CA GLU A 46 -4.32 7.85 -11.92
C GLU A 46 -3.68 7.72 -10.53
N SER A 47 -4.46 7.35 -9.51
CA SER A 47 -3.93 7.04 -8.18
C SER A 47 -3.00 5.82 -8.20
N ILE A 48 -3.34 4.79 -8.97
CA ILE A 48 -2.50 3.59 -9.16
C ILE A 48 -1.21 3.93 -9.90
N VAL A 49 -1.27 4.78 -10.92
CA VAL A 49 -0.06 5.27 -11.63
C VAL A 49 0.85 6.03 -10.67
N ASN A 50 0.29 6.95 -9.87
CA ASN A 50 1.06 7.69 -8.87
C ASN A 50 1.67 6.76 -7.81
N LEU A 51 0.94 5.74 -7.35
CA LEU A 51 1.45 4.72 -6.44
C LEU A 51 2.61 3.93 -7.08
N GLY A 52 2.50 3.57 -8.36
CA GLY A 52 3.55 2.88 -9.11
C GLY A 52 4.82 3.72 -9.20
N ARG A 53 4.67 5.01 -9.51
CA ARG A 53 5.78 5.98 -9.54
C ARG A 53 6.44 6.12 -8.16
N LEU A 54 5.65 6.31 -7.10
CA LEU A 54 6.15 6.35 -5.72
C LEU A 54 6.90 5.07 -5.35
N SER A 55 6.39 3.91 -5.77
CA SER A 55 7.05 2.63 -5.51
C SER A 55 8.38 2.54 -6.25
N GLY A 56 8.43 2.88 -7.54
CA GLY A 56 9.66 2.81 -8.33
C GLY A 56 10.73 3.82 -7.92
N GLU A 57 10.35 5.10 -7.78
CA GLU A 57 11.29 6.19 -7.47
C GLU A 57 11.58 6.31 -5.97
N GLY A 58 10.57 6.10 -5.13
CA GLY A 58 10.64 6.37 -3.69
C GLY A 58 11.14 5.21 -2.84
N THR A 59 11.26 3.99 -3.38
CA THR A 59 11.63 2.79 -2.59
C THR A 59 12.92 2.10 -3.03
N ALA A 60 13.77 2.80 -3.79
CA ALA A 60 15.02 2.25 -4.35
C ALA A 60 15.92 1.53 -3.31
N ASN A 61 16.02 2.07 -2.09
CA ASN A 61 16.83 1.49 -1.01
C ASN A 61 16.01 0.63 -0.05
N THR A 62 14.68 0.59 -0.18
CA THR A 62 13.81 -0.05 0.80
C THR A 62 13.97 -1.56 0.80
N ASP A 63 14.25 -2.17 -0.34
CA ASP A 63 14.46 -3.62 -0.44
C ASP A 63 15.67 -4.11 0.38
N GLN A 64 16.79 -3.39 0.29
CA GLN A 64 18.00 -3.68 1.08
C GLN A 64 17.72 -3.56 2.59
N VAL A 65 17.03 -2.49 3.00
CA VAL A 65 16.65 -2.30 4.41
C VAL A 65 15.73 -3.43 4.91
N ILE A 66 14.79 -3.90 4.08
CA ILE A 66 13.93 -5.04 4.43
C ILE A 66 14.77 -6.30 4.63
N LEU A 67 15.69 -6.59 3.72
CA LEU A 67 16.57 -7.77 3.82
C LEU A 67 17.41 -7.72 5.10
N ASP A 68 18.04 -6.59 5.39
CA ASP A 68 18.83 -6.40 6.61
C ASP A 68 17.98 -6.65 7.87
N LEU A 69 16.76 -6.13 7.92
CA LEU A 69 15.83 -6.36 9.04
C LEU A 69 15.44 -7.84 9.17
N ILE A 70 15.14 -8.51 8.06
CA ILE A 70 14.76 -9.92 8.06
C ILE A 70 15.92 -10.80 8.57
N LEU A 71 17.15 -10.53 8.12
CA LEU A 71 18.34 -11.29 8.55
C LEU A 71 18.66 -11.05 10.03
N ASN A 72 18.56 -9.80 10.49
CA ASN A 72 18.80 -9.46 11.89
C ASN A 72 17.72 -10.07 12.82
N ASN A 73 16.45 -10.10 12.40
CA ASN A 73 15.36 -10.66 13.20
C ASN A 73 15.32 -12.20 13.25
N GLN A 74 16.10 -12.90 12.42
CA GLN A 74 16.23 -14.37 12.45
C GLN A 74 17.42 -14.85 13.28
N SER A 75 18.29 -13.93 13.73
CA SER A 75 19.51 -14.22 14.48
C SER A 75 19.28 -14.30 16.01
N ALA A 76 18.03 -14.35 16.46
CA ALA A 76 17.63 -14.35 17.87
C ALA A 76 16.84 -15.61 18.23
#